data_AF-A0A2M7AUJ0-F1
#
_entry.id   AF-A0A2M7AUJ0-F1
#
_cell.length_a   1.000
_cell.length_b   1.000
_cell.length_c   1.000
_cell.angle_alpha   90.00
_cell.angle_beta   90.00
_cell.angle_gamma   90.00
#
_symmetry.space_group_name_H-M   'P 1'
#
loop_
_entity.id
_entity.type
_entity.pdbx_description
1 polymer ?
#
loop_
_entity_poly.entity_id
_entity_poly.type
_entity_poly.pdbx_seq_one_letter_code
_entity_poly.pdbx_strand_id
1 'polypeptide(L)'
;MIKKYIYFFGGGRAEGNESMKNLLGGKGANLAEMAGRKDLQLPVPPGFTISTEVCTYFYSNRNSYPKGLRKDTEKSIKKIEGLMERKFGDINNPLLVSVRSGARRSMPGMMETILNVGLTTKTIPGLIKQSGNERFAYDSYRRLITMYSDVVMEKAGGIEPEENSGIRKQLEKIMDKIKENRGVTNDTDLNTEDLKKLCVLFKKKVKEVLKKDFPDDPYEQLWGAIGAVFSSWNGKRAVSYRKIENIPQDWGTAVNVQSMVFGNMGTDSATGVAFTRNPGNGDNKFYGEYLINAQGEDVVAGIRTPAPVNEDSKNDHNKNLMSLEKGMPELYQELFSYQKRLEKHYHDMQDIEFTIEKGKLFMLQCRIGKRNGPAAIKMAVDMVEKGLINAKTAVMRVTPAQLDELLHPIIDPKEETKIKPVAHGLPAGPGGA
;
A
#
# COMPACT_ATOMS: atom_id res chain seq x y z
N MET A 1 -30.79 8.49 16.67
CA MET A 1 -29.93 8.98 15.57
C MET A 1 -29.52 7.80 14.70
N ILE A 2 -29.55 7.94 13.36
CA ILE A 2 -29.04 6.90 12.45
C ILE A 2 -27.52 6.85 12.60
N LYS A 3 -26.97 5.68 12.92
CA LYS A 3 -25.53 5.48 13.17
C LYS A 3 -24.74 5.59 11.85
N LYS A 4 -23.66 6.37 11.84
CA LYS A 4 -22.82 6.61 10.66
C LYS A 4 -21.65 5.62 10.61
N TYR A 5 -21.57 4.85 9.52
CA TYR A 5 -20.56 3.80 9.34
C TYR A 5 -19.47 4.13 8.31
N ILE A 6 -19.70 5.12 7.43
CA ILE A 6 -18.78 5.45 6.33
C ILE A 6 -18.29 6.89 6.50
N TYR A 7 -16.98 7.07 6.36
CA TYR A 7 -16.29 8.34 6.55
C TYR A 7 -15.48 8.67 5.28
N PHE A 8 -15.92 9.68 4.55
CA PHE A 8 -15.28 10.11 3.30
C PHE A 8 -13.98 10.88 3.55
N PHE A 9 -13.01 10.77 2.62
CA PHE A 9 -11.81 11.60 2.55
C PHE A 9 -11.42 11.89 1.09
N GLY A 10 -10.85 13.07 0.83
CA GLY A 10 -10.37 13.50 -0.49
C GLY A 10 -10.91 14.87 -0.92
N GLY A 11 -10.31 15.44 -1.97
CA GLY A 11 -10.71 16.77 -2.48
C GLY A 11 -10.51 17.89 -1.44
N GLY A 12 -9.49 17.79 -0.60
CA GLY A 12 -9.19 18.77 0.46
C GLY A 12 -10.14 18.72 1.66
N ARG A 13 -10.95 17.66 1.80
CA ARG A 13 -11.91 17.50 2.90
C ARG A 13 -11.89 16.07 3.44
N ALA A 14 -12.25 15.90 4.71
CA ALA A 14 -12.47 14.59 5.30
C ALA A 14 -13.56 14.65 6.38
N GLU A 15 -14.29 13.54 6.54
CA GLU A 15 -15.30 13.36 7.58
C GLU A 15 -14.72 12.73 8.85
N GLY A 16 -13.43 12.34 8.82
CA GLY A 16 -12.66 11.82 9.95
C GLY A 16 -11.38 12.63 10.20
N ASN A 17 -10.57 12.19 11.16
CA ASN A 17 -9.26 12.77 11.50
C ASN A 17 -8.39 11.76 12.28
N GLU A 18 -7.16 12.15 12.62
CA GLU A 18 -6.19 11.30 13.33
C GLU A 18 -6.72 10.75 14.67
N SER A 19 -7.50 11.53 15.43
CA SER A 19 -8.01 11.10 16.74
C SER A 19 -8.96 9.90 16.66
N MET A 20 -9.51 9.62 15.47
CA MET A 20 -10.50 8.58 15.25
C MET A 20 -9.89 7.20 14.93
N LYS A 21 -8.61 6.97 15.29
CA LYS A 21 -7.90 5.67 15.09
C LYS A 21 -8.67 4.45 15.57
N ASN A 22 -9.44 4.57 16.65
CA ASN A 22 -10.26 3.46 17.16
C ASN A 22 -11.42 3.08 16.23
N LEU A 23 -11.96 4.07 15.52
CA LEU A 23 -13.12 3.91 14.65
C LEU A 23 -12.72 3.65 13.18
N LEU A 24 -11.69 4.34 12.69
CA LEU A 24 -11.25 4.31 11.29
C LEU A 24 -10.02 3.43 11.05
N GLY A 25 -9.45 2.88 12.12
CA GLY A 25 -8.12 2.28 12.08
C GLY A 25 -7.02 3.32 11.88
N GLY A 26 -5.77 2.89 12.01
CA GLY A 26 -4.60 3.76 11.80
C GLY A 26 -4.55 4.33 10.38
N LYS A 27 -4.83 3.48 9.37
CA LYS A 27 -4.78 3.88 7.96
C LYS A 27 -5.89 4.87 7.58
N GLY A 28 -7.14 4.58 7.94
CA GLY A 28 -8.26 5.47 7.63
C GLY A 28 -8.17 6.82 8.34
N ALA A 29 -7.71 6.81 9.60
CA ALA A 29 -7.47 8.05 10.35
C ALA A 29 -6.37 8.91 9.69
N ASN A 30 -5.25 8.31 9.26
CA ASN A 30 -4.18 9.05 8.58
C ASN A 30 -4.61 9.54 7.19
N LEU A 31 -5.34 8.75 6.40
CA LEU A 31 -5.89 9.20 5.11
C LEU A 31 -6.81 10.41 5.28
N ALA A 32 -7.66 10.38 6.30
CA ALA A 32 -8.54 11.51 6.63
C ALA A 32 -7.75 12.74 7.09
N GLU A 33 -6.73 12.56 7.94
CA GLU A 33 -5.87 13.66 8.39
C GLU A 33 -5.12 14.31 7.22
N MET A 34 -4.47 13.49 6.38
CA MET A 34 -3.74 13.95 5.19
C MET A 34 -4.64 14.74 4.24
N ALA A 35 -5.86 14.25 3.98
CA ALA A 35 -6.77 14.85 3.02
C ALA A 35 -7.51 16.08 3.55
N GLY A 36 -7.90 16.08 4.83
CA GLY A 36 -8.83 17.05 5.40
C GLY A 36 -8.20 18.11 6.30
N ARG A 37 -6.98 17.89 6.81
CA ARG A 37 -6.34 18.86 7.71
C ARG A 37 -5.86 20.08 6.92
N LYS A 38 -6.29 21.27 7.35
CA LYS A 38 -5.95 22.55 6.68
C LYS A 38 -4.44 22.77 6.53
N ASP A 39 -3.65 22.31 7.49
CA ASP A 39 -2.20 22.48 7.46
C ASP A 39 -1.50 21.45 6.56
N LEU A 40 -2.15 20.31 6.27
CA LEU A 40 -1.61 19.22 5.45
C LEU A 40 -2.07 19.24 3.99
N GLN A 41 -3.37 19.47 3.72
CA GLN A 41 -3.99 19.55 2.37
C GLN A 41 -3.23 18.74 1.30
N LEU A 42 -3.00 17.46 1.56
CA LEU A 42 -2.22 16.62 0.67
C LEU A 42 -3.10 16.11 -0.47
N PRO A 43 -2.55 15.87 -1.66
CA PRO A 43 -3.29 15.32 -2.79
C PRO A 43 -3.56 13.83 -2.59
N VAL A 44 -4.44 13.49 -1.65
CA VAL A 44 -4.84 12.12 -1.37
C VAL A 44 -5.90 11.68 -2.39
N PRO A 45 -5.74 10.54 -3.07
CA PRO A 45 -6.79 9.99 -3.93
C PRO A 45 -8.08 9.82 -3.12
N PRO A 46 -9.22 10.33 -3.60
CA PRO A 46 -10.46 10.30 -2.86
C PRO A 46 -10.94 8.88 -2.59
N GLY A 47 -11.58 8.72 -1.43
CA GLY A 47 -11.98 7.44 -0.89
C GLY A 47 -12.91 7.58 0.31
N PHE A 48 -13.17 6.45 0.96
CA PHE A 48 -13.89 6.42 2.22
C PHE A 48 -13.44 5.23 3.08
N THR A 49 -13.61 5.38 4.39
CA THR A 49 -13.37 4.33 5.37
C THR A 49 -14.69 3.83 5.92
N ILE A 50 -14.90 2.51 5.86
CA ILE A 50 -15.95 1.79 6.58
C ILE A 50 -15.41 1.46 7.97
N SER A 51 -16.12 1.90 9.02
CA SER A 51 -15.62 1.84 10.39
C SER A 51 -15.42 0.43 10.95
N THR A 52 -14.57 0.31 11.97
CA THR A 52 -14.34 -0.92 12.74
C THR A 52 -15.62 -1.50 13.34
N GLU A 53 -16.60 -0.65 13.65
CA GLU A 53 -17.90 -1.09 14.17
C GLU A 53 -18.69 -1.96 13.18
N VAL A 54 -18.48 -1.77 11.88
CA VAL A 54 -19.08 -2.66 10.86
C VAL A 54 -18.43 -4.04 10.91
N CYS A 55 -17.14 -4.13 11.22
CA CYS A 55 -16.47 -5.43 11.43
C CYS A 55 -17.07 -6.15 12.64
N THR A 56 -17.30 -5.43 13.75
CA THR A 56 -17.96 -6.00 14.93
C THR A 56 -19.38 -6.46 14.59
N TYR A 57 -20.16 -5.62 13.90
CA TYR A 57 -21.51 -5.98 13.46
C TYR A 57 -21.51 -7.22 12.57
N PHE A 58 -20.58 -7.28 11.61
CA PHE A 58 -20.43 -8.37 10.66
C PHE A 58 -20.31 -9.72 11.38
N TYR A 59 -19.43 -9.82 12.37
CA TYR A 59 -19.28 -11.05 13.14
C TYR A 59 -20.47 -11.32 14.08
N SER A 60 -21.05 -10.30 14.71
CA SER A 60 -22.22 -10.47 15.58
C SER A 60 -23.50 -10.86 14.83
N ASN A 61 -23.58 -10.65 13.52
CA ASN A 61 -24.80 -10.84 12.72
C ASN A 61 -24.57 -11.83 11.56
N ARG A 62 -23.86 -12.94 11.81
CA ARG A 62 -23.66 -14.03 10.84
C ARG A 62 -23.09 -13.54 9.49
N ASN A 63 -22.06 -12.70 9.53
CA ASN A 63 -21.38 -12.14 8.36
C ASN A 63 -22.30 -11.30 7.46
N SER A 64 -23.30 -10.64 8.04
CA SER A 64 -24.18 -9.69 7.35
C SER A 64 -23.79 -8.23 7.63
N TYR A 65 -24.37 -7.30 6.86
CA TYR A 65 -24.05 -5.87 6.95
C TYR A 65 -25.20 -5.07 7.56
N PRO A 66 -24.93 -3.96 8.27
CA PRO A 66 -25.96 -3.06 8.76
C PRO A 66 -26.88 -2.58 7.63
N LYS A 67 -28.18 -2.44 7.92
CA LYS A 67 -29.16 -1.90 6.98
C LYS A 67 -28.73 -0.50 6.53
N GLY A 68 -28.76 -0.26 5.22
CA GLY A 68 -28.38 1.03 4.63
C GLY A 68 -26.90 1.16 4.25
N LEU A 69 -26.01 0.29 4.75
CA LEU A 69 -24.58 0.35 4.41
C LEU A 69 -24.33 0.33 2.90
N ARG A 70 -25.05 -0.53 2.16
CA ARG A 70 -24.93 -0.60 0.69
C ARG A 70 -25.19 0.75 0.00
N LYS A 71 -26.29 1.39 0.38
CA LYS A 71 -26.69 2.70 -0.17
C LYS A 71 -25.68 3.79 0.19
N ASP A 72 -25.10 3.76 1.39
CA ASP A 72 -24.09 4.74 1.79
C ASP A 72 -22.74 4.50 1.11
N THR A 73 -22.37 3.24 0.83
CA THR A 73 -21.21 2.88 0.01
C THR A 73 -21.38 3.45 -1.40
N GLU A 74 -22.52 3.21 -2.06
CA GLU A 74 -22.82 3.75 -3.40
C GLU A 74 -22.78 5.28 -3.45
N LYS A 75 -23.36 5.97 -2.44
CA LYS A 75 -23.25 7.44 -2.33
C LYS A 75 -21.80 7.89 -2.22
N SER A 76 -20.98 7.15 -1.48
CA SER A 76 -19.56 7.49 -1.28
C SER A 76 -18.75 7.24 -2.55
N ILE A 77 -19.05 6.17 -3.30
CA ILE A 77 -18.51 5.95 -4.65
C ILE A 77 -18.86 7.14 -5.56
N LYS A 78 -20.13 7.59 -5.59
CA LYS A 78 -20.52 8.77 -6.39
C LYS A 78 -19.75 10.05 -6.06
N LYS A 79 -19.37 10.25 -4.78
CA LYS A 79 -18.49 11.36 -4.40
C LYS A 79 -17.09 11.21 -5.00
N ILE A 80 -16.54 9.99 -5.00
CA ILE A 80 -15.25 9.70 -5.66
C ILE A 80 -15.37 9.94 -7.17
N GLU A 81 -16.45 9.48 -7.80
CA GLU A 81 -16.69 9.67 -9.24
C GLU A 81 -16.68 11.15 -9.63
N GLY A 82 -17.33 12.00 -8.84
CA GLY A 82 -17.35 13.46 -9.07
C GLY A 82 -15.97 14.13 -8.93
N LEU A 83 -15.11 13.65 -8.04
CA LEU A 83 -13.76 14.21 -7.85
C LEU A 83 -12.72 13.67 -8.84
N MET A 84 -12.90 12.44 -9.31
CA MET A 84 -11.99 11.78 -10.25
C MET A 84 -12.44 11.92 -11.70
N GLU A 85 -13.65 12.41 -11.94
CA GLU A 85 -14.28 12.52 -13.26
C GLU A 85 -14.31 11.17 -14.02
N ARG A 86 -14.47 10.08 -13.27
CA ARG A 86 -14.52 8.68 -13.73
C ARG A 86 -15.72 8.00 -13.09
N LYS A 87 -16.29 6.97 -13.71
CA LYS A 87 -17.48 6.27 -13.18
C LYS A 87 -17.20 4.81 -12.88
N PHE A 88 -17.62 4.32 -11.72
CA PHE A 88 -17.38 2.95 -11.28
C PHE A 88 -18.20 1.97 -12.12
N GLY A 89 -17.49 1.11 -12.86
CA GLY A 89 -18.11 0.19 -13.81
C GLY A 89 -18.43 0.76 -15.19
N ASP A 90 -18.00 1.98 -15.49
CA ASP A 90 -18.20 2.60 -16.81
C ASP A 90 -17.32 1.96 -17.88
N ILE A 91 -17.89 1.72 -19.06
CA ILE A 91 -17.22 1.03 -20.18
C ILE A 91 -16.22 1.91 -20.93
N ASN A 92 -16.34 3.23 -20.82
CA ASN A 92 -15.56 4.22 -21.56
C ASN A 92 -14.49 4.90 -20.69
N ASN A 93 -14.84 5.22 -19.44
CA ASN A 93 -13.97 5.92 -18.50
C ASN A 93 -14.11 5.34 -17.08
N PRO A 94 -13.61 4.11 -16.86
CA PRO A 94 -13.82 3.38 -15.62
C PRO A 94 -13.08 4.02 -14.43
N LEU A 95 -13.77 4.12 -13.31
CA LEU A 95 -13.14 4.28 -12.00
C LEU A 95 -12.78 2.90 -11.46
N LEU A 96 -11.52 2.73 -11.07
CA LEU A 96 -11.04 1.57 -10.32
C LEU A 96 -10.75 1.98 -8.87
N VAL A 97 -10.91 1.05 -7.93
CA VAL A 97 -10.63 1.29 -6.51
C VAL A 97 -9.69 0.22 -5.93
N SER A 98 -8.96 0.60 -4.90
CA SER A 98 -8.33 -0.33 -3.97
C SER A 98 -9.21 -0.53 -2.75
N VAL A 99 -9.16 -1.73 -2.17
CA VAL A 99 -9.83 -2.09 -0.92
C VAL A 99 -8.77 -2.57 0.05
N ARG A 100 -8.48 -1.77 1.08
CA ARG A 100 -7.36 -1.96 2.00
C ARG A 100 -7.85 -2.05 3.43
N SER A 101 -7.42 -3.09 4.13
CA SER A 101 -7.59 -3.21 5.59
C SER A 101 -6.91 -2.07 6.37
N GLY A 102 -7.46 -1.76 7.54
CA GLY A 102 -6.90 -0.79 8.47
C GLY A 102 -7.33 -1.08 9.90
N ALA A 103 -6.54 -1.83 10.65
CA ALA A 103 -6.76 -2.01 12.09
C ALA A 103 -6.28 -0.79 12.89
N ARG A 104 -6.68 -0.70 14.17
CA ARG A 104 -6.26 0.37 15.10
C ARG A 104 -4.75 0.43 15.26
N ARG A 105 -4.13 -0.74 15.43
CA ARG A 105 -2.68 -0.94 15.46
C ARG A 105 -2.22 -1.58 14.16
N SER A 106 -1.04 -1.19 13.68
CA SER A 106 -0.49 -1.73 12.44
C SER A 106 -0.22 -3.23 12.58
N MET A 107 -0.63 -4.01 11.58
CA MET A 107 -0.38 -5.45 11.47
C MET A 107 0.22 -5.75 10.08
N PRO A 108 1.50 -5.42 9.84
CA PRO A 108 2.14 -5.55 8.52
C PRO A 108 2.13 -7.00 8.03
N GLY A 109 1.77 -7.20 6.75
CA GLY A 109 1.74 -8.54 6.13
C GLY A 109 0.64 -9.49 6.64
N MET A 110 -0.18 -9.06 7.61
CA MET A 110 -1.22 -9.91 8.21
C MET A 110 -2.60 -9.67 7.61
N MET A 111 -2.81 -8.50 7.01
CA MET A 111 -4.12 -8.05 6.55
C MET A 111 -4.12 -7.83 5.05
N GLU A 112 -5.26 -8.07 4.43
CA GLU A 112 -5.36 -8.17 2.98
C GLU A 112 -5.55 -6.80 2.31
N THR A 113 -5.11 -6.71 1.06
CA THR A 113 -5.29 -5.56 0.15
C THR A 113 -5.65 -6.10 -1.23
N ILE A 114 -6.67 -5.52 -1.85
CA ILE A 114 -7.08 -5.83 -3.22
C ILE A 114 -7.00 -4.55 -4.04
N LEU A 115 -6.24 -4.56 -5.13
CA LEU A 115 -6.12 -3.44 -6.05
C LEU A 115 -6.94 -3.69 -7.32
N ASN A 116 -7.17 -2.65 -8.12
CA ASN A 116 -7.84 -2.71 -9.43
C ASN A 116 -9.30 -3.21 -9.37
N VAL A 117 -9.97 -3.14 -8.22
CA VAL A 117 -11.37 -3.52 -8.06
C VAL A 117 -12.23 -2.64 -8.97
N GLY A 118 -13.13 -3.26 -9.73
CA GLY A 118 -13.93 -2.64 -10.77
C GLY A 118 -13.52 -3.02 -12.18
N LEU A 119 -12.37 -3.68 -12.36
CA LEU A 119 -11.88 -4.12 -13.66
C LEU A 119 -12.58 -5.43 -14.06
N THR A 120 -13.42 -5.33 -15.08
CA THR A 120 -14.21 -6.40 -15.70
C THR A 120 -14.01 -6.41 -17.21
N THR A 121 -14.43 -7.48 -17.89
CA THR A 121 -14.39 -7.59 -19.35
C THR A 121 -14.98 -6.36 -20.06
N LYS A 122 -16.03 -5.75 -19.47
CA LYS A 122 -16.70 -4.56 -20.04
C LYS A 122 -15.94 -3.25 -19.83
N THR A 123 -15.15 -3.13 -18.78
CA THR A 123 -14.40 -1.91 -18.44
C THR A 123 -12.99 -1.87 -19.02
N ILE A 124 -12.43 -3.03 -19.41
CA ILE A 124 -11.09 -3.13 -20.00
C ILE A 124 -10.92 -2.18 -21.20
N PRO A 125 -11.84 -2.12 -22.20
CA PRO A 125 -11.71 -1.19 -23.32
C PRO A 125 -11.59 0.29 -22.89
N GLY A 126 -12.36 0.71 -21.88
CA GLY A 126 -12.29 2.06 -21.32
C GLY A 126 -10.95 2.34 -20.64
N LEU A 127 -10.42 1.37 -19.88
CA LEU A 127 -9.10 1.50 -19.26
C LEU A 127 -7.98 1.58 -20.31
N ILE A 128 -8.08 0.80 -21.39
CA ILE A 128 -7.14 0.86 -22.52
C ILE A 128 -7.16 2.26 -23.14
N LYS A 129 -8.36 2.81 -23.41
CA LYS A 129 -8.51 4.17 -23.96
C LYS A 129 -7.94 5.24 -23.05
N GLN A 130 -8.18 5.13 -21.75
CA GLN A 130 -7.70 6.09 -20.75
C GLN A 130 -6.18 6.04 -20.58
N SER A 131 -5.60 4.84 -20.64
CA SER A 131 -4.17 4.64 -20.49
C SER A 131 -3.37 4.83 -21.77
N GLY A 132 -3.98 4.64 -22.94
CA GLY A 132 -3.25 4.48 -24.19
C GLY A 132 -2.36 3.22 -24.20
N ASN A 133 -2.55 2.29 -23.25
CA ASN A 133 -1.64 1.20 -23.01
C ASN A 133 -2.42 -0.10 -22.76
N GLU A 134 -2.60 -0.89 -23.81
CA GLU A 134 -3.32 -2.15 -23.73
C GLU A 134 -2.64 -3.18 -22.83
N ARG A 135 -1.30 -3.24 -22.88
CA ARG A 135 -0.50 -4.11 -22.03
C ARG A 135 -0.79 -3.84 -20.54
N PHE A 136 -0.84 -2.58 -20.15
CA PHE A 136 -1.15 -2.15 -18.78
C PHE A 136 -2.53 -2.63 -18.31
N ALA A 137 -3.56 -2.52 -19.16
CA ALA A 137 -4.91 -2.94 -18.79
C ALA A 137 -4.98 -4.46 -18.50
N TYR A 138 -4.35 -5.28 -19.34
CA TYR A 138 -4.30 -6.73 -19.13
C TYR A 138 -3.34 -7.16 -18.01
N ASP A 139 -2.24 -6.44 -17.78
CA ASP A 139 -1.40 -6.65 -16.60
C ASP A 139 -2.16 -6.37 -15.30
N SER A 140 -2.91 -5.27 -15.28
CA SER A 140 -3.76 -4.90 -14.14
C SER A 140 -4.87 -5.93 -13.91
N TYR A 141 -5.45 -6.48 -14.99
CA TYR A 141 -6.51 -7.49 -14.91
C TYR A 141 -5.98 -8.85 -14.42
N ARG A 142 -4.84 -9.34 -14.93
CA ARG A 142 -4.26 -10.59 -14.42
C ARG A 142 -3.86 -10.46 -12.95
N ARG A 143 -3.31 -9.31 -12.53
CA ARG A 143 -3.02 -9.02 -11.11
C ARG A 143 -4.29 -9.03 -10.26
N LEU A 144 -5.37 -8.39 -10.72
CA LEU A 144 -6.67 -8.44 -10.03
C LEU A 144 -7.14 -9.89 -9.87
N ILE A 145 -7.12 -10.69 -10.95
CA ILE A 145 -7.56 -12.09 -10.89
C ILE A 145 -6.75 -12.86 -9.84
N THR A 146 -5.42 -12.74 -9.87
CA THR A 146 -4.55 -13.42 -8.90
C THR A 146 -4.84 -12.99 -7.46
N MET A 147 -4.85 -11.69 -7.18
CA MET A 147 -5.09 -11.17 -5.83
C MET A 147 -6.49 -11.51 -5.32
N TYR A 148 -7.51 -11.28 -6.13
CA TYR A 148 -8.90 -11.48 -5.72
C TYR A 148 -9.21 -12.97 -5.53
N SER A 149 -8.71 -13.85 -6.38
CA SER A 149 -8.92 -15.29 -6.21
C SER A 149 -8.23 -15.84 -4.95
N ASP A 150 -7.00 -15.40 -4.67
CA ASP A 150 -6.27 -15.76 -3.43
C ASP A 150 -6.99 -15.23 -2.18
N VAL A 151 -7.27 -13.94 -2.16
CA VAL A 151 -7.75 -13.24 -0.96
C VAL A 151 -9.24 -13.45 -0.72
N VAL A 152 -10.04 -13.19 -1.74
CA VAL A 152 -11.51 -13.10 -1.60
C VAL A 152 -12.15 -14.47 -1.80
N MET A 153 -11.73 -15.21 -2.82
CA MET A 153 -12.39 -16.47 -3.19
C MET A 153 -11.87 -17.67 -2.40
N GLU A 154 -10.55 -17.75 -2.15
CA GLU A 154 -9.92 -18.85 -1.41
C GLU A 154 -9.87 -18.58 0.10
N LYS A 155 -9.01 -17.65 0.56
CA LYS A 155 -8.77 -17.41 1.99
C LYS A 155 -10.03 -16.96 2.73
N ALA A 156 -10.71 -15.91 2.24
CA ALA A 156 -11.94 -15.42 2.87
C ALA A 156 -13.13 -16.37 2.67
N GLY A 157 -13.05 -17.25 1.67
CA GLY A 157 -13.99 -18.36 1.46
C GLY A 157 -13.82 -19.51 2.47
N GLY A 158 -12.79 -19.48 3.32
CA GLY A 158 -12.48 -20.54 4.28
C GLY A 158 -11.92 -21.80 3.62
N ILE A 159 -11.38 -21.68 2.40
CA ILE A 159 -10.75 -22.79 1.69
C ILE A 159 -9.31 -22.90 2.17
N GLU A 160 -8.95 -24.06 2.71
CA GLU A 160 -7.59 -24.37 3.14
C GLU A 160 -6.97 -25.37 2.17
N PRO A 161 -6.25 -24.88 1.14
CA PRO A 161 -5.57 -25.76 0.20
C PRO A 161 -4.43 -26.51 0.90
N GLU A 162 -4.11 -27.71 0.39
CA GLU A 162 -2.89 -28.41 0.76
C GLU A 162 -1.65 -27.52 0.52
N GLU A 163 -0.56 -27.86 1.21
CA GLU A 163 0.68 -27.11 1.09
C GLU A 163 1.13 -27.01 -0.37
N ASN A 164 1.48 -25.79 -0.80
CA ASN A 164 1.87 -25.48 -2.19
C ASN A 164 0.78 -25.62 -3.27
N SER A 165 -0.48 -25.81 -2.88
CA SER A 165 -1.63 -26.00 -3.79
C SER A 165 -2.61 -24.82 -3.82
N GLY A 166 -2.34 -23.72 -3.10
CA GLY A 166 -3.22 -22.55 -3.12
C GLY A 166 -3.30 -21.88 -4.50
N ILE A 167 -4.45 -21.25 -4.79
CA ILE A 167 -4.77 -20.73 -6.12
C ILE A 167 -3.69 -19.77 -6.62
N ARG A 168 -3.14 -18.90 -5.77
CA ARG A 168 -2.06 -17.97 -6.13
C ARG A 168 -0.86 -18.70 -6.75
N LYS A 169 -0.36 -19.73 -6.08
CA LYS A 169 0.78 -20.53 -6.54
C LYS A 169 0.46 -21.27 -7.85
N GLN A 170 -0.77 -21.72 -8.02
CA GLN A 170 -1.19 -22.34 -9.28
C GLN A 170 -1.21 -21.35 -10.45
N LEU A 171 -1.63 -20.09 -10.20
CA LEU A 171 -1.59 -19.03 -11.20
C LEU A 171 -0.16 -18.60 -11.53
N GLU A 172 0.72 -18.50 -10.53
CA GLU A 172 2.16 -18.25 -10.71
C GLU A 172 2.80 -19.33 -11.59
N LYS A 173 2.53 -20.62 -11.34
CA LYS A 173 2.98 -21.74 -12.20
C LYS A 173 2.51 -21.63 -13.65
N ILE A 174 1.30 -21.11 -13.90
CA ILE A 174 0.79 -20.88 -15.26
C ILE A 174 1.60 -19.76 -15.93
N MET A 175 1.91 -18.70 -15.19
CA MET A 175 2.70 -17.57 -15.68
C MET A 175 4.14 -17.98 -16.00
N ASP A 176 4.78 -18.75 -15.12
CA ASP A 176 6.14 -19.26 -15.33
C ASP A 176 6.22 -20.13 -16.58
N LYS A 177 5.24 -21.00 -16.83
CA LYS A 177 5.17 -21.78 -18.08
C LYS A 177 5.07 -20.90 -19.33
N ILE A 178 4.38 -19.76 -19.26
CA ILE A 178 4.32 -18.85 -20.42
C ILE A 178 5.66 -18.14 -20.60
N LYS A 179 6.33 -17.73 -19.52
CA LYS A 179 7.67 -17.14 -19.56
C LYS A 179 8.70 -18.12 -20.16
N GLU A 180 8.69 -19.37 -19.71
CA GLU A 180 9.52 -20.46 -20.25
C GLU A 180 9.30 -20.67 -21.75
N ASN A 181 8.03 -20.76 -22.19
CA ASN A 181 7.70 -20.92 -23.61
C ASN A 181 8.12 -19.71 -24.47
N ARG A 182 8.26 -18.53 -23.85
CA ARG A 182 8.73 -17.30 -24.51
C ARG A 182 10.24 -17.11 -24.42
N GLY A 183 10.95 -17.90 -23.61
CA GLY A 183 12.38 -17.73 -23.34
C GLY A 183 12.70 -16.45 -22.58
N VAL A 184 11.77 -15.94 -21.76
CA VAL A 184 11.97 -14.74 -20.94
C VAL A 184 12.01 -15.08 -19.46
N THR A 185 12.66 -14.24 -18.67
CA THR A 185 12.80 -14.44 -17.22
C THR A 185 11.91 -13.50 -16.41
N ASN A 186 11.71 -12.26 -16.87
CA ASN A 186 10.96 -11.26 -16.13
C ASN A 186 9.51 -11.16 -16.59
N ASP A 187 8.61 -10.88 -15.66
CA ASP A 187 7.19 -10.63 -15.94
C ASP A 187 6.99 -9.40 -16.87
N THR A 188 7.92 -8.44 -16.83
CA THR A 188 7.92 -7.26 -17.69
C THR A 188 8.11 -7.60 -19.17
N ASP A 189 8.74 -8.73 -19.46
CA ASP A 189 9.11 -9.13 -20.82
C ASP A 189 7.93 -9.82 -21.54
N LEU A 190 6.85 -10.12 -20.82
CA LEU A 190 5.60 -10.60 -21.41
C LEU A 190 4.91 -9.47 -22.19
N ASN A 191 4.50 -9.77 -23.42
CA ASN A 191 3.77 -8.84 -24.28
C ASN A 191 2.25 -8.87 -24.01
N THR A 192 1.52 -7.97 -24.68
CA THR A 192 0.07 -7.84 -24.53
C THR A 192 -0.70 -9.14 -24.79
N GLU A 193 -0.33 -9.91 -25.82
CA GLU A 193 -1.03 -11.15 -26.18
C GLU A 193 -0.79 -12.25 -25.15
N ASP A 194 0.41 -12.30 -24.57
CA ASP A 194 0.71 -13.21 -23.46
C ASP A 194 -0.16 -12.88 -22.23
N LEU A 195 -0.32 -11.60 -21.90
CA LEU A 195 -1.15 -11.15 -20.77
C LEU A 195 -2.65 -11.43 -21.00
N LYS A 196 -3.15 -11.24 -22.23
CA LYS A 196 -4.52 -11.65 -22.61
C LYS A 196 -4.72 -13.15 -22.40
N LYS A 197 -3.78 -13.97 -22.89
CA LYS A 197 -3.79 -15.42 -22.73
C LYS A 197 -3.76 -15.82 -21.25
N LEU A 198 -2.95 -15.16 -20.43
CA LEU A 198 -2.91 -15.37 -18.99
C LEU A 198 -4.27 -15.11 -18.34
N CYS A 199 -4.93 -14.01 -18.66
CA CYS A 199 -6.25 -13.68 -18.09
C CYS A 199 -7.28 -14.80 -18.35
N VAL A 200 -7.28 -15.37 -19.56
CA VAL A 200 -8.17 -16.49 -19.92
C VAL A 200 -7.80 -17.76 -19.13
N LEU A 201 -6.52 -18.11 -19.10
CA LEU A 201 -6.04 -19.31 -18.38
C LEU A 201 -6.27 -19.20 -16.87
N PHE A 202 -6.07 -18.01 -16.30
CA PHE A 202 -6.29 -17.74 -14.88
C PHE A 202 -7.75 -17.91 -14.52
N LYS A 203 -8.68 -17.29 -15.27
CA LYS A 203 -10.13 -17.47 -15.02
C LYS A 203 -10.56 -18.93 -15.13
N LYS A 204 -10.03 -19.68 -16.11
CA LYS A 204 -10.28 -21.11 -16.25
C LYS A 204 -9.78 -21.89 -15.02
N LYS A 205 -8.55 -21.62 -14.56
CA LYS A 205 -7.97 -22.28 -13.39
C LYS A 205 -8.72 -21.94 -12.10
N VAL A 206 -9.15 -20.68 -11.94
CA VAL A 206 -9.99 -20.24 -10.83
C VAL A 206 -11.31 -21.02 -10.79
N LYS A 207 -12.01 -21.15 -11.91
CA LYS A 207 -13.24 -21.96 -12.00
C LYS A 207 -13.00 -23.43 -11.69
N GLU A 208 -11.89 -23.99 -12.19
CA GLU A 208 -11.52 -25.38 -11.97
C GLU A 208 -11.26 -25.69 -10.49
N VAL A 209 -10.50 -24.84 -9.80
CA VAL A 209 -10.05 -25.06 -8.41
C VAL A 209 -11.12 -24.61 -7.41
N LEU A 210 -11.64 -23.40 -7.56
CA LEU A 210 -12.56 -22.78 -6.59
C LEU A 210 -14.05 -23.03 -6.92
N LYS A 211 -14.34 -23.74 -8.01
CA LYS A 211 -15.69 -24.12 -8.47
C LYS A 211 -16.64 -22.94 -8.68
N LYS A 212 -16.10 -21.73 -8.82
CA LYS A 212 -16.83 -20.48 -9.03
C LYS A 212 -16.15 -19.68 -10.12
N ASP A 213 -16.95 -19.06 -10.97
CA ASP A 213 -16.44 -18.10 -11.95
C ASP A 213 -15.86 -16.86 -11.24
N PHE A 214 -14.84 -16.27 -11.85
CA PHE A 214 -14.32 -14.98 -11.41
C PHE A 214 -15.39 -13.90 -11.60
N PRO A 215 -15.69 -13.05 -10.59
CA PRO A 215 -16.76 -12.07 -10.69
C PRO A 215 -16.46 -11.01 -11.75
N ASP A 216 -17.34 -10.90 -12.74
CA ASP A 216 -17.22 -9.94 -13.86
C ASP A 216 -18.19 -8.74 -13.71
N ASP A 217 -18.61 -8.47 -12.47
CA ASP A 217 -19.37 -7.28 -12.08
C ASP A 217 -18.57 -6.41 -11.07
N PRO A 218 -18.45 -5.08 -11.28
CA PRO A 218 -17.68 -4.20 -10.41
C PRO A 218 -18.18 -4.17 -8.95
N TYR A 219 -19.49 -4.22 -8.73
CA TYR A 219 -20.07 -4.14 -7.39
C TYR A 219 -19.97 -5.49 -6.67
N GLU A 220 -20.11 -6.62 -7.37
CA GLU A 220 -19.79 -7.93 -6.81
C GLU A 220 -18.34 -8.00 -6.35
N GLN A 221 -17.39 -7.50 -7.17
CA GLN A 221 -15.99 -7.39 -6.78
C GLN A 221 -15.82 -6.51 -5.53
N LEU A 222 -16.45 -5.34 -5.49
CA LEU A 222 -16.35 -4.43 -4.35
C LEU A 222 -16.85 -5.06 -3.05
N TRP A 223 -18.03 -5.68 -3.08
CA TRP A 223 -18.63 -6.29 -1.88
C TRP A 223 -17.90 -7.57 -1.45
N GLY A 224 -17.39 -8.35 -2.41
CA GLY A 224 -16.51 -9.48 -2.10
C GLY A 224 -15.22 -9.03 -1.42
N ALA A 225 -14.57 -7.99 -1.93
CA ALA A 225 -13.35 -7.44 -1.33
C ALA A 225 -13.60 -6.84 0.07
N ILE A 226 -14.69 -6.09 0.28
CA ILE A 226 -15.09 -5.58 1.60
C ILE A 226 -15.29 -6.73 2.59
N GLY A 227 -16.04 -7.76 2.18
CA GLY A 227 -16.27 -8.95 3.00
C GLY A 227 -14.98 -9.70 3.34
N ALA A 228 -14.08 -9.84 2.36
CA ALA A 228 -12.79 -10.49 2.56
C ALA A 228 -11.91 -9.74 3.57
N VAL A 229 -11.90 -8.41 3.53
CA VAL A 229 -11.16 -7.62 4.53
C VAL A 229 -11.72 -7.85 5.93
N PHE A 230 -13.04 -7.85 6.11
CA PHE A 230 -13.62 -8.18 7.42
C PHE A 230 -13.27 -9.60 7.84
N SER A 231 -13.46 -10.60 6.97
CA SER A 231 -13.12 -12.00 7.22
C SER A 231 -11.64 -12.20 7.59
N SER A 232 -10.73 -11.41 7.00
CA SER A 232 -9.29 -11.49 7.27
C SER A 232 -8.94 -11.19 8.73
N TRP A 233 -9.78 -10.46 9.47
CA TRP A 233 -9.60 -10.23 10.89
C TRP A 233 -9.59 -11.53 11.70
N ASN A 234 -10.43 -12.51 11.37
CA ASN A 234 -10.42 -13.82 12.03
C ASN A 234 -9.60 -14.88 11.26
N GLY A 235 -8.80 -14.48 10.27
CA GLY A 235 -7.87 -15.39 9.60
C GLY A 235 -6.82 -15.94 10.58
N LYS A 236 -6.41 -17.21 10.40
CA LYS A 236 -5.46 -17.90 11.30
C LYS A 236 -4.21 -17.08 11.60
N ARG A 237 -3.59 -16.50 10.57
CA ARG A 237 -2.39 -15.65 10.70
C ARG A 237 -2.65 -14.40 11.55
N ALA A 238 -3.76 -13.71 11.31
CA ALA A 238 -4.14 -12.52 12.06
C ALA A 238 -4.43 -12.84 13.54
N VAL A 239 -5.12 -13.96 13.81
CA VAL A 239 -5.38 -14.44 15.18
C VAL A 239 -4.08 -14.73 15.92
N SER A 240 -3.15 -15.47 15.31
CA SER A 240 -1.85 -15.78 15.92
C SER A 240 -1.02 -14.52 16.17
N TYR A 241 -0.94 -13.61 15.19
CA TYR A 241 -0.24 -12.34 15.35
C TYR A 241 -0.81 -11.51 16.50
N ARG A 242 -2.15 -11.42 16.61
CA ARG A 242 -2.79 -10.69 17.70
C ARG A 242 -2.48 -11.27 19.08
N LYS A 243 -2.37 -12.60 19.20
CA LYS A 243 -1.98 -13.24 20.46
C LYS A 243 -0.54 -12.87 20.86
N ILE A 244 0.39 -12.90 19.91
CA ILE A 244 1.80 -12.54 20.13
C ILE A 244 1.92 -11.06 20.52
N GLU A 245 1.20 -10.19 19.81
CA GLU A 245 1.28 -8.75 19.98
C GLU A 245 0.33 -8.18 21.03
N ASN A 246 -0.42 -9.02 21.74
CA ASN A 246 -1.45 -8.63 22.72
C ASN A 246 -2.48 -7.63 22.17
N ILE A 247 -2.98 -7.87 20.96
CA ILE A 247 -4.02 -7.05 20.31
C ILE A 247 -5.40 -7.66 20.58
N PRO A 248 -6.33 -6.93 21.23
CA PRO A 248 -7.66 -7.44 21.53
C PRO A 248 -8.48 -7.80 20.28
N GLN A 249 -9.24 -8.89 20.36
CA GLN A 249 -10.05 -9.42 19.25
C GLN A 249 -11.26 -8.52 18.91
N ASP A 250 -11.82 -7.84 19.90
CA ASP A 250 -13.02 -7.00 19.79
C ASP A 250 -12.78 -5.68 19.03
N TRP A 251 -11.52 -5.31 18.79
CA TRP A 251 -11.17 -4.08 18.09
C TRP A 251 -11.63 -4.03 16.64
N GLY A 252 -11.71 -5.19 15.97
CA GLY A 252 -12.05 -5.29 14.56
C GLY A 252 -11.06 -4.60 13.61
N THR A 253 -11.43 -4.54 12.34
CA THR A 253 -10.68 -3.81 11.30
C THR A 253 -11.59 -2.87 10.52
N ALA A 254 -11.06 -1.73 10.08
CA ALA A 254 -11.73 -0.85 9.14
C ALA A 254 -11.41 -1.25 7.70
N VAL A 255 -12.26 -0.84 6.76
CA VAL A 255 -12.05 -1.04 5.32
C VAL A 255 -11.88 0.32 4.65
N ASN A 256 -10.76 0.54 3.99
CA ASN A 256 -10.52 1.74 3.21
C ASN A 256 -10.75 1.42 1.73
N VAL A 257 -11.74 2.07 1.13
CA VAL A 257 -12.01 2.02 -0.31
C VAL A 257 -11.50 3.32 -0.90
N GLN A 258 -10.50 3.24 -1.78
CA GLN A 258 -9.81 4.42 -2.30
C GLN A 258 -9.66 4.32 -3.81
N SER A 259 -9.89 5.42 -4.53
CA SER A 259 -9.63 5.47 -5.99
C SER A 259 -8.20 5.02 -6.31
N MET A 260 -8.07 4.21 -7.36
CA MET A 260 -6.77 3.83 -7.90
C MET A 260 -6.13 5.03 -8.58
N VAL A 261 -4.82 5.15 -8.37
CA VAL A 261 -3.92 5.96 -9.19
C VAL A 261 -2.79 5.06 -9.67
N PHE A 262 -2.28 5.31 -10.87
CA PHE A 262 -1.41 4.40 -11.60
C PHE A 262 -0.03 5.01 -11.88
N GLY A 263 0.98 4.46 -11.19
CA GLY A 263 2.39 4.77 -11.45
C GLY A 263 2.96 4.10 -12.71
N ASN A 264 2.16 3.33 -13.44
CA ASN A 264 2.55 2.47 -14.57
C ASN A 264 1.82 2.79 -15.88
N MET A 265 1.49 4.06 -16.14
CA MET A 265 0.86 4.51 -17.39
C MET A 265 1.85 5.05 -18.44
N GLY A 266 3.15 5.01 -18.17
CA GLY A 266 4.17 5.63 -19.03
C GLY A 266 5.36 6.15 -18.25
N THR A 267 6.22 6.90 -18.93
CA THR A 267 7.44 7.49 -18.35
C THR A 267 7.17 8.74 -17.51
N ASP A 268 5.99 9.32 -17.64
CA ASP A 268 5.45 10.44 -16.85
C ASP A 268 4.64 9.96 -15.62
N SER A 269 4.67 8.65 -15.35
CA SER A 269 4.09 8.03 -14.15
C SER A 269 5.15 7.29 -13.34
N ALA A 270 4.99 7.30 -12.02
CA ALA A 270 5.90 6.63 -11.11
C ALA A 270 5.23 6.26 -9.78
N THR A 271 5.88 5.42 -8.98
CA THR A 271 5.51 5.17 -7.58
C THR A 271 6.76 5.24 -6.71
N GLY A 272 6.62 5.60 -5.44
CA GLY A 272 7.77 5.63 -4.55
C GLY A 272 7.41 5.57 -3.07
N VAL A 273 8.46 5.33 -2.28
CA VAL A 273 8.44 5.34 -0.82
C VAL A 273 9.52 6.28 -0.34
N ALA A 274 9.20 7.14 0.62
CA ALA A 274 10.14 8.09 1.17
C ALA A 274 9.97 8.29 2.67
N PHE A 275 11.00 8.78 3.31
CA PHE A 275 11.08 9.10 4.72
C PHE A 275 11.52 10.55 4.86
N THR A 276 10.84 11.30 5.71
CA THR A 276 11.20 12.71 6.05
C THR A 276 12.64 12.84 6.57
N ARG A 277 13.19 11.78 7.17
CA ARG A 277 14.58 11.63 7.61
C ARG A 277 15.09 10.24 7.27
N ASN A 278 16.41 10.06 7.17
CA ASN A 278 16.99 8.75 6.85
C ASN A 278 16.76 7.76 8.01
N PRO A 279 16.02 6.65 7.79
CA PRO A 279 15.66 5.70 8.84
C PRO A 279 16.81 4.79 9.29
N GLY A 280 17.92 4.75 8.54
CA GLY A 280 19.08 3.90 8.81
C GLY A 280 20.18 4.61 9.61
N ASN A 281 20.34 5.92 9.47
CA ASN A 281 21.39 6.67 10.20
C ASN A 281 20.86 7.85 11.03
N GLY A 282 19.60 8.24 10.86
CA GLY A 282 18.97 9.32 11.61
C GLY A 282 19.19 10.73 11.03
N ASP A 283 19.89 10.86 9.90
CA ASP A 283 20.17 12.16 9.30
C ASP A 283 18.89 12.88 8.89
N ASN A 284 18.86 14.18 9.16
CA ASN A 284 17.76 15.07 8.80
C ASN A 284 17.79 15.44 7.30
N LYS A 285 17.79 14.42 6.46
CA LYS A 285 17.76 14.48 5.00
C LYS A 285 16.57 13.68 4.49
N PHE A 286 15.86 14.23 3.51
CA PHE A 286 14.77 13.51 2.86
C PHE A 286 15.34 12.29 2.14
N TYR A 287 14.87 11.10 2.48
CA TYR A 287 15.45 9.84 2.04
C TYR A 287 14.38 8.98 1.37
N GLY A 288 14.64 8.40 0.21
CA GLY A 288 13.64 7.55 -0.42
C GLY A 288 14.01 7.06 -1.80
N GLU A 289 13.13 6.24 -2.34
CA GLU A 289 13.32 5.58 -3.62
C GLU A 289 12.01 5.56 -4.42
N TYR A 290 12.12 5.51 -5.75
CA TYR A 290 11.00 5.51 -6.66
C TYR A 290 11.28 4.66 -7.91
N LEU A 291 10.21 4.23 -8.57
CA LEU A 291 10.26 3.53 -9.85
C LEU A 291 9.34 4.21 -10.86
N ILE A 292 9.90 4.55 -12.02
CA ILE A 292 9.15 5.00 -13.19
C ILE A 292 8.42 3.80 -13.81
N ASN A 293 7.20 4.05 -14.26
CA ASN A 293 6.35 3.08 -14.94
C ASN A 293 6.19 1.77 -14.13
N ALA A 294 5.74 1.90 -12.88
CA ALA A 294 5.66 0.80 -11.91
C ALA A 294 4.44 0.94 -10.97
N GLN A 295 4.06 -0.14 -10.29
CA GLN A 295 3.13 -0.10 -9.16
C GLN A 295 3.86 -0.29 -7.83
N GLY A 296 3.22 0.08 -6.73
CA GLY A 296 3.83 -0.01 -5.39
C GLY A 296 4.32 -1.42 -5.02
N GLU A 297 3.69 -2.46 -5.57
CA GLU A 297 4.15 -3.85 -5.42
C GLU A 297 5.56 -4.06 -5.99
N ASP A 298 5.89 -3.43 -7.12
CA ASP A 298 7.20 -3.60 -7.78
C ASP A 298 8.33 -2.93 -6.98
N VAL A 299 8.02 -1.87 -6.22
CA VAL A 299 8.97 -1.23 -5.28
C VAL A 299 9.27 -2.15 -4.10
N VAL A 300 8.25 -2.84 -3.57
CA VAL A 300 8.40 -3.73 -2.41
C VAL A 300 9.02 -5.08 -2.79
N ALA A 301 8.75 -5.57 -4.01
CA ALA A 301 9.23 -6.88 -4.46
C ALA A 301 10.74 -6.92 -4.76
N GLY A 302 11.40 -5.76 -4.91
CA GLY A 302 12.85 -5.69 -5.16
C GLY A 302 13.29 -6.27 -6.51
N ILE A 303 12.36 -6.48 -7.45
CA ILE A 303 12.65 -7.04 -8.79
C ILE A 303 13.42 -6.02 -9.65
N ARG A 304 13.14 -4.73 -9.45
CA ARG A 304 13.82 -3.62 -10.12
C ARG A 304 14.57 -2.80 -9.09
N THR A 305 15.81 -2.44 -9.39
CA THR A 305 16.57 -1.48 -8.58
C THR A 305 15.86 -0.12 -8.63
N PRO A 306 15.38 0.41 -7.50
CA PRO A 306 14.66 1.67 -7.49
C PRO A 306 15.65 2.85 -7.55
N ALA A 307 15.22 3.91 -8.23
CA ALA A 307 15.98 5.14 -8.36
C ALA A 307 15.81 6.01 -7.10
N PRO A 308 16.78 6.85 -6.74
CA PRO A 308 16.72 7.67 -5.52
C PRO A 308 15.73 8.84 -5.69
N VAL A 309 15.03 9.27 -4.64
CA VAL A 309 14.14 10.46 -4.73
C VAL A 309 14.90 11.77 -4.90
N ASN A 310 16.14 11.85 -4.42
CA ASN A 310 17.02 13.02 -4.53
C ASN A 310 18.49 12.58 -4.52
N GLU A 311 19.41 13.54 -4.70
CA GLU A 311 20.84 13.20 -4.68
C GLU A 311 21.33 12.73 -3.30
N ASP A 312 20.74 13.20 -2.19
CA ASP A 312 21.08 12.76 -0.82
C ASP A 312 20.68 11.28 -0.56
N SER A 313 19.73 10.74 -1.34
CA SER A 313 19.28 9.33 -1.25
C SER A 313 20.13 8.37 -2.07
N LYS A 314 21.17 8.86 -2.76
CA LYS A 314 22.06 8.01 -3.54
C LYS A 314 22.89 7.11 -2.65
N ASN A 315 23.01 5.86 -3.08
CA ASN A 315 23.87 4.84 -2.50
C ASN A 315 24.58 4.06 -3.62
N ASP A 316 25.43 3.09 -3.24
CA ASP A 316 26.22 2.34 -4.22
C ASP A 316 25.40 1.58 -5.26
N HIS A 317 24.17 1.20 -4.92
CA HIS A 317 23.28 0.42 -5.80
C HIS A 317 22.55 1.30 -6.82
N ASN A 318 22.32 2.58 -6.52
CA ASN A 318 21.46 3.46 -7.33
C ASN A 318 22.13 4.77 -7.78
N LYS A 319 23.41 5.01 -7.46
CA LYS A 319 24.14 6.26 -7.78
C LYS A 319 24.12 6.68 -9.26
N ASN A 320 24.04 5.69 -10.15
CA ASN A 320 23.99 5.90 -11.60
C ASN A 320 22.57 6.14 -12.13
N LEU A 321 21.54 5.94 -11.31
CA LEU A 321 20.15 6.16 -11.69
C LEU A 321 19.79 7.64 -11.55
N MET A 322 18.88 8.09 -12.42
CA MET A 322 18.34 9.45 -12.39
C MET A 322 17.47 9.61 -11.13
N SER A 323 17.69 10.67 -10.35
CA SER A 323 16.85 10.95 -9.18
C SER A 323 15.52 11.60 -9.58
N LEU A 324 14.49 11.50 -8.73
CA LEU A 324 13.22 12.20 -8.97
C LEU A 324 13.43 13.72 -9.00
N GLU A 325 14.31 14.23 -8.14
CA GLU A 325 14.77 15.63 -8.12
C GLU A 325 15.27 16.12 -9.48
N LYS A 326 16.00 15.29 -10.24
CA LYS A 326 16.49 15.66 -11.58
C LYS A 326 15.51 15.32 -12.70
N GLY A 327 14.80 14.20 -12.60
CA GLY A 327 13.92 13.70 -13.65
C GLY A 327 12.54 14.37 -13.68
N MET A 328 12.01 14.78 -12.53
CA MET A 328 10.70 15.43 -12.38
C MET A 328 10.77 16.54 -11.31
N PRO A 329 11.54 17.61 -11.55
CA PRO A 329 11.90 18.59 -10.52
C PRO A 329 10.70 19.26 -9.85
N GLU A 330 9.65 19.61 -10.60
CA GLU A 330 8.45 20.25 -10.06
C GLU A 330 7.71 19.33 -9.08
N LEU A 331 7.53 18.06 -9.45
CA LEU A 331 6.87 17.05 -8.61
C LEU A 331 7.72 16.68 -7.38
N TYR A 332 9.04 16.67 -7.53
CA TYR A 332 9.95 16.52 -6.40
C TYR A 332 9.80 17.68 -5.41
N GLN A 333 9.77 18.93 -5.89
CA GLN A 333 9.59 20.09 -5.01
C GLN A 333 8.24 20.06 -4.29
N GLU A 334 7.18 19.63 -4.98
CA GLU A 334 5.87 19.40 -4.38
C GLU A 334 5.95 18.36 -3.25
N LEU A 335 6.51 17.17 -3.52
CA LEU A 335 6.73 16.11 -2.53
C LEU A 335 7.60 16.56 -1.34
N PHE A 336 8.68 17.29 -1.63
CA PHE A 336 9.59 17.84 -0.62
C PHE A 336 8.93 18.93 0.24
N SER A 337 7.90 19.62 -0.27
CA SER A 337 7.09 20.51 0.56
C SER A 337 6.18 19.71 1.51
N TYR A 338 5.62 18.60 1.04
CA TYR A 338 4.71 17.75 1.81
C TYR A 338 5.39 17.06 2.98
N GLN A 339 6.62 16.56 2.79
CA GLN A 339 7.37 15.93 3.88
C GLN A 339 7.57 16.90 5.07
N LYS A 340 7.85 18.19 4.81
CA LYS A 340 8.03 19.20 5.87
C LYS A 340 6.74 19.45 6.65
N ARG A 341 5.61 19.52 5.94
CA ARG A 341 4.28 19.73 6.55
C ARG A 341 3.89 18.55 7.42
N LEU A 342 4.16 17.34 6.92
CA LEU A 342 3.94 16.09 7.63
C LEU A 342 4.76 16.00 8.92
N GLU A 343 6.07 16.24 8.85
CA GLU A 343 6.94 16.19 10.02
C GLU A 343 6.56 17.26 11.07
N LYS A 344 6.24 18.48 10.63
CA LYS A 344 5.76 19.55 11.51
C LYS A 344 4.44 19.19 12.19
N HIS A 345 3.52 18.54 11.48
CA HIS A 345 2.21 18.19 12.01
C HIS A 345 2.29 17.04 13.02
N TYR A 346 2.92 15.94 12.65
CA TYR A 346 3.05 14.75 13.50
C TYR A 346 4.17 14.88 14.55
N HIS A 347 4.99 15.92 14.42
CA HIS A 347 6.18 16.18 15.23
C HIS A 347 7.18 15.02 15.21
N ASP A 348 7.15 14.14 14.21
CA ASP A 348 7.97 12.92 14.14
C ASP A 348 8.27 12.54 12.69
N MET A 349 9.30 11.73 12.48
CA MET A 349 9.69 11.23 11.17
C MET A 349 8.56 10.41 10.55
N GLN A 350 8.12 10.79 9.35
CA GLN A 350 7.11 10.11 8.58
C GLN A 350 7.71 9.25 7.46
N ASP A 351 7.17 8.05 7.34
CA ASP A 351 7.22 7.15 6.18
C ASP A 351 6.02 7.47 5.27
N ILE A 352 6.30 7.66 3.98
CA ILE A 352 5.43 8.24 2.97
C ILE A 352 5.37 7.29 1.77
N GLU A 353 4.15 6.92 1.35
CA GLU A 353 3.90 6.26 0.07
C GLU A 353 3.27 7.27 -0.90
N PHE A 354 3.80 7.38 -2.12
CA PHE A 354 3.28 8.29 -3.15
C PHE A 354 3.22 7.64 -4.54
N THR A 355 2.40 8.22 -5.41
CA THR A 355 2.29 7.83 -6.83
C THR A 355 2.15 9.08 -7.68
N ILE A 356 2.82 9.09 -8.82
CA ILE A 356 2.67 10.07 -9.87
C ILE A 356 1.90 9.39 -11.00
N GLU A 357 0.73 9.93 -11.34
CA GLU A 357 -0.06 9.49 -12.50
C GLU A 357 -0.09 10.62 -13.53
N LYS A 358 0.55 10.42 -14.68
CA LYS A 358 0.58 11.39 -15.79
C LYS A 358 0.94 12.81 -15.34
N GLY A 359 2.06 12.94 -14.66
CA GLY A 359 2.54 14.22 -14.15
C GLY A 359 1.77 14.81 -12.96
N LYS A 360 0.89 14.05 -12.31
CA LYS A 360 0.17 14.49 -11.10
C LYS A 360 0.57 13.66 -9.88
N LEU A 361 1.08 14.32 -8.84
CA LEU A 361 1.48 13.69 -7.59
C LEU A 361 0.27 13.39 -6.69
N PHE A 362 0.26 12.19 -6.12
CA PHE A 362 -0.72 11.71 -5.16
C PHE A 362 -0.05 11.10 -3.94
N MET A 363 -0.59 11.41 -2.76
CA MET A 363 -0.11 10.90 -1.47
C MET A 363 -1.02 9.74 -1.02
N LEU A 364 -0.47 8.53 -0.95
CA LEU A 364 -1.23 7.30 -0.71
C LEU A 364 -1.30 6.91 0.77
N GLN A 365 -0.24 7.21 1.51
CA GLN A 365 -0.15 6.87 2.93
C GLN A 365 0.92 7.72 3.59
N CYS A 366 0.69 8.07 4.86
CA CYS A 366 1.75 8.44 5.78
C CYS A 366 1.59 7.68 7.09
N ARG A 367 2.70 7.45 7.78
CA ARG A 367 2.74 6.92 9.14
C ARG A 367 4.05 7.30 9.80
N ILE A 368 4.11 7.19 11.12
CA ILE A 368 5.36 7.22 11.87
C ILE A 368 6.30 6.17 11.27
N GLY A 369 7.44 6.61 10.75
CA GLY A 369 8.37 5.73 10.05
C GLY A 369 9.11 4.80 11.00
N LYS A 370 9.28 3.54 10.61
CA LYS A 370 10.17 2.63 11.33
C LYS A 370 11.62 3.07 11.11
N ARG A 371 12.46 2.88 12.13
CA ARG A 371 13.85 3.31 12.17
C ARG A 371 14.63 2.46 13.17
N ASN A 372 15.92 2.28 12.95
CA ASN A 372 16.78 1.54 13.89
C ASN A 372 17.09 2.37 15.14
N GLY A 373 17.71 1.74 16.14
CA GLY A 373 18.11 2.33 17.41
C GLY A 373 18.93 3.61 17.29
N PRO A 374 20.08 3.60 16.58
CA PRO A 374 20.89 4.79 16.36
C PRO A 374 20.09 5.95 15.74
N ALA A 375 19.30 5.66 14.70
CA ALA A 375 18.48 6.67 14.04
C ALA A 375 17.39 7.22 14.95
N ALA A 376 16.75 6.37 15.78
CA ALA A 376 15.73 6.80 16.73
C ALA A 376 16.27 7.82 17.73
N ILE A 377 17.45 7.56 18.31
CA ILE A 377 18.09 8.45 19.29
C ILE A 377 18.52 9.75 18.63
N LYS A 378 19.25 9.69 17.51
CA LYS A 378 19.67 10.88 16.78
C LYS A 378 18.49 11.77 16.42
N MET A 379 17.43 11.19 15.85
CA MET A 379 16.22 11.95 15.49
C MET A 379 15.55 12.56 16.72
N ALA A 380 15.45 11.83 17.84
CA ALA A 380 14.84 12.34 19.06
C ALA A 380 15.62 13.54 19.64
N VAL A 381 16.95 13.44 19.70
CA VAL A 381 17.83 14.54 20.15
C VAL A 381 17.72 15.75 19.21
N ASP A 382 17.89 15.54 17.90
CA ASP A 382 17.77 16.59 16.89
C ASP A 382 16.41 17.33 16.98
N MET A 383 15.32 16.61 17.26
CA MET A 383 13.99 17.19 17.40
C MET A 383 13.81 18.00 18.68
N VAL A 384 14.49 17.64 19.78
CA VAL A 384 14.52 18.43 21.02
C VAL A 384 15.31 19.72 20.80
N GLU A 385 16.50 19.61 20.21
CA GLU A 385 17.37 20.77 19.94
C GLU A 385 16.68 21.79 19.02
N LYS A 386 15.89 21.32 18.05
CA LYS A 386 15.09 22.17 17.15
C LYS A 386 13.77 22.65 17.76
N GLY A 387 13.47 22.29 19.00
CA GLY A 387 12.23 22.67 19.69
C GLY A 387 10.96 22.04 19.12
N LEU A 388 11.08 20.98 18.31
CA LEU A 388 9.92 20.26 17.75
C LEU A 388 9.24 19.40 18.82
N ILE A 389 10.00 18.88 19.78
CA ILE A 389 9.49 18.10 20.91
C ILE A 389 10.18 18.48 22.21
N ASN A 390 9.58 18.13 23.35
CA ASN A 390 10.22 18.24 24.65
C ASN A 390 10.99 16.96 25.03
N ALA A 391 11.84 17.06 26.06
CA ALA A 391 12.66 15.93 26.54
C ALA A 391 11.83 14.72 26.97
N LYS A 392 10.66 14.93 27.59
CA LYS A 392 9.76 13.83 27.98
C LYS A 392 9.25 13.06 26.76
N THR A 393 8.86 13.77 25.70
CA THR A 393 8.45 13.16 24.43
C THR A 393 9.60 12.41 23.77
N ALA A 394 10.82 12.94 23.80
CA ALA A 394 12.01 12.27 23.26
C ALA A 394 12.28 10.93 23.95
N VAL A 395 12.25 10.89 25.30
CA VAL A 395 12.42 9.66 26.08
C VAL A 395 11.35 8.62 25.73
N MET A 396 10.09 9.04 25.56
CA MET A 396 8.99 8.12 25.22
C MET A 396 9.03 7.60 23.78
N ARG A 397 9.83 8.19 22.89
CA ARG A 397 9.93 7.79 21.48
C ARG A 397 10.97 6.73 21.20
N VAL A 398 12.00 6.66 22.02
CA VAL A 398 13.02 5.61 21.91
C VAL A 398 12.52 4.41 22.71
N THR A 399 12.21 3.32 22.03
CA THR A 399 11.74 2.11 22.70
C THR A 399 12.89 1.39 23.41
N PRO A 400 12.64 0.62 24.48
CA PRO A 400 13.69 -0.17 25.14
C PRO A 400 14.44 -1.11 24.18
N ALA A 401 13.73 -1.73 23.23
CA ALA A 401 14.34 -2.59 22.22
C ALA A 401 15.31 -1.84 21.29
N GLN A 402 15.00 -0.59 20.95
CA GLN A 402 15.89 0.25 20.15
C GLN A 402 17.17 0.65 20.91
N LEU A 403 17.12 0.70 22.25
CA LEU A 403 18.32 0.90 23.05
C LEU A 403 19.19 -0.37 23.09
N ASP A 404 18.55 -1.54 23.14
CA ASP A 404 19.24 -2.84 23.07
C ASP A 404 20.00 -3.04 21.76
N GLU A 405 19.45 -2.58 20.62
CA GLU A 405 20.15 -2.61 19.32
C GLU A 405 21.53 -1.91 19.34
N LEU A 406 21.74 -0.91 20.21
CA LEU A 406 23.05 -0.27 20.38
C LEU A 406 24.05 -1.12 21.17
N LEU A 407 23.56 -2.09 21.93
CA LEU A 407 24.36 -2.99 22.74
C LEU A 407 24.73 -4.26 21.97
N HIS A 408 24.19 -4.44 20.75
CA HIS A 408 24.51 -5.59 19.92
C HIS A 408 25.96 -5.53 19.43
N PRO A 409 26.66 -6.68 19.35
CA PRO A 409 28.00 -6.72 18.78
C PRO A 409 28.02 -6.15 17.36
N ILE A 410 29.03 -5.33 17.10
CA ILE A 410 29.36 -4.87 15.75
C ILE A 410 30.73 -5.43 15.39
N ILE A 411 30.95 -5.70 14.10
CA ILE A 411 32.27 -6.04 13.58
C ILE A 411 33.16 -4.80 13.81
N ASP A 412 34.37 -4.99 14.33
CA ASP A 412 35.32 -3.89 14.47
C ASP A 412 35.58 -3.29 13.08
N PRO A 413 35.23 -2.01 12.81
CA PRO A 413 35.45 -1.39 11.50
C PRO A 413 36.92 -1.45 11.04
N LYS A 414 37.87 -1.51 11.98
CA LYS A 414 39.29 -1.67 11.66
C LYS A 414 39.63 -3.06 11.17
N GLU A 415 38.95 -4.10 11.63
CA GLU A 415 39.14 -5.46 11.13
C GLU A 415 38.36 -5.67 9.83
N GLU A 416 37.15 -5.12 9.72
CA GLU A 416 36.32 -5.18 8.51
C GLU A 416 37.07 -4.61 7.30
N THR A 417 37.72 -3.45 7.45
CA THR A 417 38.49 -2.80 6.36
C THR A 417 39.70 -3.60 5.88
N LYS A 418 40.21 -4.56 6.67
CA LYS A 418 41.33 -5.44 6.27
C LYS A 418 40.87 -6.61 5.41
N ILE A 419 39.60 -6.97 5.47
CA ILE A 419 39.04 -8.12 4.78
C ILE A 419 38.36 -7.64 3.50
N LYS A 420 38.69 -8.26 2.37
CA LYS A 420 38.00 -7.97 1.11
C LYS A 420 36.64 -8.67 1.12
N PRO A 421 35.51 -7.93 1.01
CA PRO A 421 34.19 -8.55 0.96
C PRO A 421 34.04 -9.44 -0.27
N VAL A 422 33.39 -10.59 -0.10
CA VAL A 422 33.10 -11.54 -1.20
C VAL A 422 31.76 -11.27 -1.88
N ALA A 423 30.85 -10.57 -1.20
CA ALA A 423 29.53 -10.21 -1.68
C ALA A 423 28.99 -8.99 -0.93
N HIS A 424 28.01 -8.30 -1.52
CA HIS A 424 27.33 -7.14 -0.95
C HIS A 424 25.81 -7.22 -1.17
N GLY A 425 25.05 -6.63 -0.26
CA GLY A 425 23.59 -6.55 -0.31
C GLY A 425 23.07 -5.19 0.18
N LEU A 426 21.76 -5.10 0.38
CA LEU A 426 21.13 -3.94 1.02
C LEU A 426 21.22 -4.08 2.55
N PRO A 427 21.60 -3.03 3.30
CA PRO A 427 21.66 -3.06 4.77
C PRO A 427 20.25 -3.00 5.37
N ALA A 428 19.50 -4.09 5.25
CA ALA A 428 18.09 -4.16 5.63
C ALA A 428 17.84 -4.04 7.15
N GLY A 429 18.86 -4.35 7.97
CA GLY A 429 18.85 -4.19 9.41
C GLY A 429 20.26 -3.94 9.95
N PRO A 430 20.40 -3.33 11.14
CA PRO A 430 21.69 -3.10 11.78
C PRO A 430 22.24 -4.39 12.42
N GLY A 431 23.56 -4.44 12.64
CA GLY A 431 24.24 -5.49 13.44
C GLY A 431 25.33 -6.26 12.68
N GLY A 432 26.26 -6.86 13.42
CA GLY A 432 27.20 -7.87 12.91
C GLY A 432 26.74 -9.27 13.31
N ALA A 433 26.68 -10.21 12.36
CA ALA A 433 26.20 -11.58 12.56
C ALA A 433 27.24 -12.62 12.10
#